data_AF-A0A3M2KN53-F1
#
_entry.id   AF-A0A3M2KN53-F1
#
_cell.length_a   1.000
_cell.length_b   1.000
_cell.length_c   1.000
_cell.angle_alpha   90.00
_cell.angle_beta   90.00
_cell.angle_gamma   90.00
#
_symmetry.space_group_name_H-M   'P 1'
#
loop_
_entity.id
_entity.type
_entity.pdbx_description
1 polymer ?
#
loop_
_entity_poly.entity_id
_entity_poly.type
_entity_poly.pdbx_seq_one_letter_code
_entity_poly.pdbx_strand_id
1 'polypeptide(L)'
;MPVYKYKTLEEAERALWCFSPDEEYYRRVAELWKFANQLAPVEYPRGIFKFRSIEEANRHREAIELAHAREIQRKRRMNASRQD
;
A
#
# COMPACT_ATOMS: atom_id res chain seq x y z
N MET A 1 7.71 12.70 3.01
CA MET A 1 8.73 12.02 2.19
C MET A 1 9.59 13.07 1.51
N PRO A 2 10.88 13.20 1.89
CA PRO A 2 11.80 14.07 1.16
C PRO A 2 11.95 13.58 -0.28
N VAL A 3 11.92 14.51 -1.22
CA VAL A 3 12.25 14.24 -2.63
C VAL A 3 13.76 14.41 -2.76
N TYR A 4 14.46 13.33 -3.12
CA TYR A 4 15.90 13.36 -3.32
C TYR A 4 16.22 13.48 -4.81
N LYS A 5 17.26 14.24 -5.14
CA LYS A 5 17.78 14.37 -6.50
C LYS A 5 19.11 13.62 -6.59
N TYR A 6 19.13 12.55 -7.38
CA TYR A 6 20.33 11.76 -7.68
C TYR A 6 20.92 12.19 -9.02
N LYS A 7 22.24 12.04 -9.18
CA LYS A 7 22.94 12.39 -10.42
C LYS A 7 22.97 11.25 -11.42
N THR A 8 22.92 10.00 -10.96
CA THR A 8 22.90 8.80 -11.81
C THR A 8 21.86 7.79 -11.33
N LEU A 9 21.53 6.81 -12.18
CA LEU A 9 20.59 5.75 -11.84
C LEU A 9 21.15 4.83 -10.77
N GLU A 10 22.44 4.49 -10.83
CA GLU A 10 23.10 3.62 -9.86
C GLU A 10 23.10 4.24 -8.45
N GLU A 11 23.16 5.57 -8.36
CA GLU A 11 23.02 6.29 -7.08
C GLU A 11 21.60 6.16 -6.52
N ALA A 12 20.57 6.29 -7.37
CA ALA A 12 19.19 6.10 -6.99
C ALA A 12 18.90 4.64 -6.58
N GLU A 13 19.44 3.66 -7.31
CA GLU A 13 19.31 2.23 -7.01
C GLU A 13 19.89 1.87 -5.64
N ARG A 14 21.07 2.41 -5.30
CA ARG A 14 21.65 2.22 -3.97
C ARG A 14 20.81 2.85 -2.85
N ALA A 15 20.08 3.93 -3.14
CA ALA A 15 19.25 4.61 -2.16
C ALA A 15 17.87 3.94 -1.95
N LEU A 16 17.45 3.00 -2.81
CA LEU A 16 16.17 2.28 -2.66
C LEU A 16 16.11 1.44 -1.38
N TRP A 17 17.25 0.87 -0.97
CA TRP A 17 17.30 -0.10 0.12
C TRP A 17 18.20 0.38 1.26
N CYS A 18 17.66 0.40 2.48
CA CYS A 18 18.47 0.58 3.70
C CYS A 18 18.96 -0.79 4.18
N PHE A 19 20.22 -1.12 3.88
CA PHE A 19 20.81 -2.43 4.26
C PHE A 19 21.22 -2.51 5.74
N SER A 20 21.31 -1.38 6.44
CA SER A 20 21.65 -1.28 7.86
C SER A 20 20.63 -0.41 8.59
N PRO A 21 19.38 -0.88 8.75
CA PRO A 21 18.32 -0.10 9.38
C PRO A 21 18.57 0.06 10.88
N ASP A 22 18.34 1.26 11.39
CA ASP A 22 18.35 1.59 12.81
C ASP A 22 16.91 1.73 13.37
N GLU A 23 16.79 2.03 14.67
CA GLU A 23 15.48 2.21 15.31
C GLU A 23 14.65 3.32 14.63
N GLU A 24 15.31 4.41 14.24
CA GLU A 24 14.66 5.56 13.61
C GLU A 24 14.14 5.23 12.20
N TYR A 25 14.85 4.38 11.44
CA TYR A 25 14.35 3.83 10.20
C TYR A 25 13.02 3.10 10.39
N TYR A 26 12.94 2.20 11.38
CA TYR A 26 11.70 1.46 11.64
C TYR A 26 10.56 2.34 12.13
N ARG A 27 10.85 3.38 12.93
CA ARG A 27 9.86 4.39 13.33
C ARG A 27 9.23 5.08 12.11
N ARG A 28 10.06 5.54 11.16
CA ARG A 28 9.59 6.17 9.91
C ARG A 28 8.78 5.22 9.02
N VAL A 29 9.17 3.94 8.93
CA VAL A 29 8.41 2.94 8.19
C VAL A 29 7.03 2.73 8.81
N ALA A 30 6.93 2.64 10.14
CA ALA A 30 5.66 2.51 10.83
C ALA A 30 4.74 3.73 10.60
N GLU A 31 5.29 4.94 10.65
CA GLU A 31 4.56 6.17 10.36
C GLU A 31 4.04 6.23 8.92
N LEU A 32 4.86 5.80 7.95
CA LEU A 32 4.46 5.71 6.54
C LEU A 32 3.23 4.81 6.38
N TRP A 33 3.27 3.60 6.95
CA TRP A 33 2.15 2.65 6.84
C TRP A 33 0.91 3.12 7.60
N LYS A 34 1.09 3.75 8.77
CA LYS A 34 0.00 4.37 9.51
C LYS A 34 -0.70 5.44 8.66
N PHE A 35 0.05 6.31 8.01
CA PHE A 35 -0.49 7.36 7.15
C PHE A 35 -1.15 6.78 5.89
N ALA A 36 -0.53 5.81 5.23
CA ALA A 36 -1.11 5.13 4.06
C ALA A 36 -2.47 4.50 4.38
N ASN A 37 -2.59 3.83 5.54
CA ASN A 37 -3.84 3.24 6.01
C ASN A 37 -4.93 4.28 6.28
N GLN A 38 -4.58 5.53 6.60
CA GLN A 38 -5.55 6.61 6.78
C GLN A 38 -6.06 7.15 5.43
N LEU A 39 -5.19 7.21 4.42
CA LEU A 39 -5.54 7.73 3.10
C LEU A 39 -6.41 6.76 2.29
N ALA A 40 -6.10 5.47 2.37
CA ALA A 40 -6.79 4.42 1.62
C ALA A 40 -7.00 3.19 2.51
N PRO A 41 -8.01 3.22 3.40
CA PRO A 41 -8.25 2.12 4.33
C PRO A 41 -8.80 0.91 3.58
N VAL A 42 -7.98 -0.13 3.40
CA VAL A 42 -8.40 -1.43 2.88
C VAL A 42 -8.67 -2.38 4.05
N GLU A 43 -9.84 -3.01 4.05
CA GLU A 43 -10.16 -4.06 5.04
C GLU A 43 -9.77 -5.43 4.48
N TYR A 44 -8.79 -6.06 5.11
CA TYR A 44 -8.42 -7.45 4.82
C TYR A 44 -9.21 -8.41 5.71
N PRO A 45 -9.60 -9.59 5.19
CA PRO A 45 -10.31 -10.59 5.99
C PRO A 45 -9.41 -11.07 7.13
N ARG A 46 -10.00 -11.24 8.32
CA ARG A 46 -9.26 -11.69 9.51
C ARG A 46 -8.95 -13.18 9.41
N GLY A 47 -7.81 -13.59 9.96
CA GLY A 47 -7.41 -14.98 10.06
C GLY A 47 -6.11 -15.29 9.32
N ILE A 48 -5.63 -16.54 9.49
CA ILE A 48 -4.45 -17.04 8.80
C ILE A 48 -4.92 -17.83 7.58
N PHE A 49 -4.47 -17.41 6.40
CA PHE A 49 -4.77 -18.08 5.13
C PHE A 49 -3.55 -18.87 4.68
N LYS A 50 -3.75 -20.16 4.38
CA LYS A 50 -2.70 -21.02 3.83
C LYS A 50 -2.83 -21.06 2.31
N PHE A 51 -1.74 -20.75 1.62
CA PHE A 51 -1.63 -20.83 0.17
C PHE A 51 -0.58 -21.87 -0.22
N ARG A 52 -0.76 -22.49 -1.39
CA ARG A 52 0.17 -23.48 -1.94
C ARG A 52 1.33 -22.82 -2.69
N SER A 53 1.15 -21.59 -3.14
CA SER A 53 2.18 -20.81 -3.84
C SER A 53 2.02 -19.31 -3.60
N ILE A 54 3.05 -18.54 -3.96
CA ILE A 54 3.04 -17.07 -3.88
C ILE A 54 2.02 -16.48 -4.84
N GLU A 55 1.84 -17.08 -6.02
CA GLU A 55 0.88 -16.64 -7.03
C GLU A 55 -0.56 -16.79 -6.52
N GLU A 56 -0.85 -17.84 -5.76
CA GLU A 56 -2.17 -18.01 -5.13
C GLU A 56 -2.43 -16.95 -4.06
N ALA A 57 -1.42 -16.64 -3.23
CA ALA A 57 -1.50 -15.57 -2.24
C ALA A 57 -1.71 -14.19 -2.90
N ASN A 58 -1.00 -13.92 -4.00
CA ASN A 58 -1.14 -12.67 -4.77
C ASN A 58 -2.55 -12.53 -5.36
N ARG A 59 -3.08 -13.59 -6.02
CA ARG A 59 -4.45 -13.56 -6.54
C ARG A 59 -5.50 -13.31 -5.46
N HIS A 60 -5.33 -13.92 -4.27
CA HIS A 60 -6.21 -13.68 -3.14
C HIS A 60 -6.18 -12.20 -2.71
N ARG A 61 -4.98 -11.62 -2.59
CA ARG A 61 -4.80 -10.20 -2.25
C ARG A 61 -5.41 -9.27 -3.30
N GLU A 62 -5.13 -9.51 -4.58
CA GLU A 62 -5.66 -8.74 -5.70
C GLU A 62 -7.20 -8.76 -5.73
N ALA A 63 -7.82 -9.90 -5.45
CA ALA A 63 -9.27 -10.00 -5.41
C ALA A 63 -9.89 -9.11 -4.32
N ILE A 64 -9.25 -9.04 -3.13
CA ILE A 64 -9.68 -8.18 -2.02
C ILE A 64 -9.54 -6.71 -2.40
N GLU A 65 -8.37 -6.33 -2.92
CA GLU A 65 -8.07 -4.94 -3.33
C GLU A 65 -9.01 -4.47 -4.45
N LEU A 66 -9.31 -5.34 -5.43
CA LEU A 66 -10.23 -5.04 -6.52
C LEU A 66 -11.67 -4.87 -6.03
N ALA A 67 -12.13 -5.74 -5.12
CA ALA A 67 -13.45 -5.61 -4.52
C ALA A 67 -13.59 -4.29 -3.74
N HIS A 68 -12.58 -3.93 -2.96
CA HIS A 68 -12.52 -2.65 -2.25
C HIS A 68 -12.55 -1.44 -3.21
N ALA A 69 -11.74 -1.46 -4.28
CA ALA A 69 -11.71 -0.39 -5.27
C ALA A 69 -13.07 -0.20 -5.97
N ARG A 70 -13.75 -1.30 -6.31
CA ARG A 70 -15.11 -1.27 -6.89
C ARG A 70 -16.11 -0.63 -5.94
N GLU A 71 -16.02 -0.94 -4.64
CA GLU A 71 -16.91 -0.36 -3.63
C GLU A 71 -16.68 1.16 -3.48
N ILE A 72 -15.42 1.62 -3.49
CA ILE A 72 -15.12 3.05 -3.50
C ILE A 72 -15.71 3.74 -4.73
N GLN A 73 -15.54 3.16 -5.92
CA GLN A 73 -16.10 3.72 -7.16
C GLN A 73 -17.63 3.82 -7.10
N ARG A 74 -18.28 2.78 -6.56
CA ARG A 74 -19.74 2.76 -6.34
C ARG A 74 -20.18 3.89 -5.40
N LYS A 75 -19.53 4.04 -4.24
CA LYS A 75 -19.81 5.12 -3.27
C LYS A 75 -19.63 6.50 -3.90
N ARG A 76 -18.56 6.72 -4.67
CA ARG A 76 -18.31 7.98 -5.37
C ARG A 76 -19.42 8.33 -6.37
N ARG A 77 -19.87 7.35 -7.16
CA ARG A 77 -20.99 7.55 -8.11
C ARG A 77 -22.29 7.91 -7.40
N MET A 78 -22.63 7.20 -6.31
CA MET A 78 -23.84 7.49 -5.53
C MET A 78 -23.81 8.88 -4.85
N ASN A 79 -22.64 9.33 -4.42
CA ASN A 79 -22.49 10.66 -3.81
C ASN A 79 -22.59 11.78 -4.85
N ALA A 80 -22.06 11.58 -6.06
CA ALA A 80 -22.21 12.51 -7.16
C ALA A 80 -23.69 12.67 -7.58
N SER A 81 -24.44 11.56 -7.72
CA SER A 81 -25.87 11.60 -8.08
C SER A 81 -26.82 12.13 -7.00
N ARG A 82 -26.31 12.44 -5.80
CA ARG A 82 -27.08 13.03 -4.68
C ARG A 82 -26.86 14.54 -4.55
N GLN A 83 -25.94 15.11 -5.32
CA GLN A 83 -25.61 16.53 -5.32
C GLN A 83 -26.23 17.29 -6.49
N ASP A 84 -26.93 16.58 -7.39
CA ASP A 84 -27.81 17.09 -8.43
C ASP A 84 -29.28 17.01 -7.96
#